data_AF-A0A661VV38-F1
#
_entry.id   AF-A0A661VV38-F1
#
_cell.length_a   1.000
_cell.length_b   1.000
_cell.length_c   1.000
_cell.angle_alpha   90.00
_cell.angle_beta   90.00
_cell.angle_gamma   90.00
#
_symmetry.space_group_name_H-M   'P 1'
#
loop_
_entity.id
_entity.type
_entity.pdbx_description
1 polymer ?
#
loop_
_entity_poly.entity_id
_entity_poly.type
_entity_poly.pdbx_seq_one_letter_code
_entity_poly.pdbx_strand_id
1 'polypeptide(L)'
;MATKKEIFESALVICEELTLGEDAVKAFTELLEPKKGGAQFNIEDVTTVDADGVITHILDSVFNVMVPVFDDEGNENFYAKPDTELGWSRFSKAAEKSRKDREKTFKATEKAVFADVMEGNISPDDAKDLMVTAEEARKEVVIPEGLV
;
A
#
# COMPACT_ATOMS: atom_id res chain seq x y z
N MET A 1 -5.75 -25.02 2.37
CA MET A 1 -6.04 -24.28 3.62
C MET A 1 -7.05 -23.21 3.22
N ALA A 2 -8.22 -23.14 3.86
CA ALA A 2 -9.27 -22.19 3.49
C ALA A 2 -8.80 -20.74 3.75
N THR A 3 -9.14 -19.83 2.85
CA THR A 3 -8.91 -18.40 2.98
C THR A 3 -9.81 -17.82 4.08
N LYS A 4 -9.44 -16.66 4.64
CA LYS A 4 -10.26 -15.97 5.66
C LYS A 4 -11.67 -15.65 5.16
N LYS A 5 -11.81 -15.35 3.86
CA LYS A 5 -13.10 -15.11 3.21
C LYS A 5 -13.96 -16.39 3.17
N GLU A 6 -13.38 -17.50 2.74
CA GLU A 6 -14.09 -18.80 2.70
C GLU A 6 -14.52 -19.26 4.10
N ILE A 7 -13.70 -18.99 5.13
CA ILE A 7 -14.05 -19.28 6.54
C ILE A 7 -15.22 -18.41 7.00
N PHE A 8 -15.21 -17.12 6.67
CA PHE A 8 -16.30 -16.20 7.02
C PHE A 8 -17.62 -16.59 6.35
N GLU A 9 -17.60 -16.87 5.04
CA GLU A 9 -18.78 -17.33 4.29
C GLU A 9 -19.33 -18.64 4.85
N SER A 10 -18.46 -19.60 5.18
CA SER A 10 -18.89 -20.87 5.80
C SER A 10 -19.51 -20.66 7.18
N ALA A 11 -18.99 -19.71 7.97
CA ALA A 11 -19.55 -19.40 9.28
C ALA A 11 -20.95 -18.78 9.18
N LEU A 12 -21.21 -17.93 8.18
CA LEU A 12 -22.55 -17.37 7.94
C LEU A 12 -23.56 -18.46 7.56
N VAL A 13 -23.17 -19.41 6.70
CA VAL A 13 -24.02 -20.56 6.34
C VAL A 13 -24.37 -21.39 7.58
N ILE A 14 -23.41 -21.67 8.46
CA ILE A 14 -23.66 -22.40 9.71
C ILE A 14 -24.61 -21.62 10.64
N CYS A 15 -24.48 -20.29 10.71
CA CYS A 15 -25.37 -19.47 11.52
C CYS A 15 -26.82 -19.54 11.02
N GLU A 16 -27.00 -19.57 9.69
CA GLU A 16 -28.30 -19.72 9.04
C GLU A 16 -28.89 -21.11 9.27
N GLU A 17 -28.10 -22.17 9.06
CA GLU A 17 -28.51 -23.57 9.30
C GLU A 17 -28.92 -23.82 10.75
N LEU A 18 -28.24 -23.18 11.71
CA LEU A 18 -28.53 -23.30 13.13
C LEU A 18 -29.59 -22.30 13.62
N THR A 19 -30.21 -21.53 12.73
CA THR A 19 -31.23 -20.51 13.05
C THR A 19 -30.81 -19.60 14.22
N LEU A 20 -29.55 -19.18 14.21
CA LEU A 20 -29.02 -18.29 15.24
C LEU A 20 -29.70 -16.92 15.16
N GLY A 21 -29.96 -16.31 16.32
CA GLY A 21 -30.54 -14.98 16.40
C GLY A 21 -29.60 -13.89 15.86
N GLU A 22 -30.17 -12.74 15.51
CA GLU A 22 -29.45 -11.60 14.90
C GLU A 22 -28.22 -11.16 15.72
N ASP A 23 -28.30 -11.18 17.05
CA ASP A 23 -27.19 -10.82 17.93
C ASP A 23 -25.99 -11.77 17.79
N ALA A 24 -26.24 -13.07 17.61
CA ALA A 24 -25.19 -14.06 17.42
C ALA A 24 -24.57 -13.92 16.03
N VAL A 25 -25.38 -13.73 14.99
CA VAL A 25 -24.91 -13.46 13.61
C VAL A 25 -24.04 -12.21 13.57
N LYS A 26 -24.43 -11.15 14.30
CA LYS A 26 -23.67 -9.91 14.43
C LYS A 26 -22.32 -10.16 15.12
N ALA A 27 -22.30 -10.90 16.23
CA ALA A 27 -21.06 -11.25 16.91
C ALA A 27 -20.10 -12.08 16.04
N PHE A 28 -20.61 -13.02 15.24
CA PHE A 28 -19.80 -13.78 14.29
C PHE A 28 -19.28 -12.90 13.16
N THR A 29 -20.10 -11.97 12.66
CA THR A 29 -19.69 -10.98 11.66
C THR A 29 -18.56 -10.11 12.19
N GLU A 30 -18.71 -9.52 13.38
CA GLU A 30 -17.66 -8.69 13.99
C GLU A 30 -16.34 -9.46 14.22
N LEU A 31 -16.42 -10.76 14.53
CA LEU A 31 -15.26 -11.59 14.82
C LEU A 31 -14.53 -12.08 13.56
N LEU A 32 -15.29 -12.46 12.52
CA LEU A 32 -14.80 -13.23 11.40
C LEU A 32 -14.82 -12.47 10.07
N GLU A 33 -15.54 -11.35 9.98
CA GLU A 33 -15.55 -10.54 8.76
C GLU A 33 -14.10 -10.18 8.43
N PRO A 34 -13.63 -10.48 7.21
CA PRO A 34 -12.32 -10.06 6.78
C PRO A 34 -12.23 -8.54 6.92
N LYS A 35 -11.34 -8.06 7.79
CA LYS A 35 -11.05 -6.63 7.90
C LYS A 35 -10.82 -6.10 6.50
N LYS A 36 -11.65 -5.14 6.06
CA LYS A 36 -11.42 -4.44 4.80
C LYS A 36 -10.05 -3.80 4.87
N GLY A 37 -9.08 -4.42 4.20
CA GLY A 37 -7.74 -3.89 4.06
C GLY A 37 -7.81 -2.71 3.10
N GLY A 38 -7.65 -1.50 3.60
CA GLY A 38 -7.66 -0.29 2.80
C GLY A 38 -7.63 0.92 3.71
N ALA A 39 -6.84 1.92 3.36
CA ALA A 39 -7.02 3.24 3.96
C ALA A 39 -8.40 3.74 3.51
N GLN A 40 -9.32 3.95 4.45
CA GLN A 40 -10.51 4.74 4.16
C GLN A 40 -10.03 6.19 4.01
N PHE A 41 -10.23 6.75 2.83
CA PHE A 41 -9.98 8.15 2.55
C PHE A 41 -11.27 8.75 2.03
N ASN A 42 -11.50 10.03 2.34
CA ASN A 42 -12.54 10.78 1.66
C ASN A 42 -12.03 11.11 0.25
N ILE A 43 -12.80 10.77 -0.78
CA ILE A 43 -12.42 10.97 -2.19
C ILE A 43 -12.17 12.45 -2.46
N GLU A 44 -12.97 13.33 -1.86
CA GLU A 44 -12.86 14.79 -2.02
C GLU A 44 -11.54 15.34 -1.46
N ASP A 45 -10.97 14.68 -0.44
CA ASP A 45 -9.72 15.10 0.19
C ASP A 45 -8.48 14.70 -0.61
N VAL A 46 -8.64 13.79 -1.58
CA VAL A 46 -7.51 13.15 -2.27
C VAL A 46 -7.63 13.21 -3.80
N THR A 47 -8.63 13.90 -4.33
CA THR A 47 -8.83 14.05 -5.77
C THR A 47 -9.17 15.49 -6.16
N THR A 48 -8.80 15.86 -7.38
CA THR A 48 -9.35 17.03 -8.06
C THR A 48 -10.23 16.54 -9.19
N VAL A 49 -11.44 17.08 -9.31
CA VAL A 49 -12.37 16.78 -10.41
C VAL A 49 -12.53 18.00 -11.32
N ASP A 50 -12.80 17.76 -12.60
CA ASP A 50 -13.18 18.82 -13.55
C ASP A 50 -14.68 19.14 -13.49
N ALA A 51 -15.13 20.02 -14.39
CA ALA A 51 -16.53 20.48 -14.46
C ALA A 51 -17.52 19.35 -14.80
N ASP A 52 -17.05 18.27 -15.42
CA ASP A 52 -17.86 17.10 -15.79
C ASP A 52 -17.83 16.02 -14.70
N GLY A 53 -17.13 16.27 -13.59
CA GLY A 53 -16.98 15.34 -12.46
C GLY A 53 -15.94 14.24 -12.70
N VAL A 54 -15.07 14.39 -13.71
CA VAL A 54 -14.00 13.44 -14.00
C VAL A 54 -12.80 13.75 -13.12
N ILE A 55 -12.23 12.72 -12.49
CA ILE A 55 -11.01 12.86 -11.69
C ILE A 55 -9.83 13.20 -12.59
N THR A 56 -9.25 14.37 -12.38
CA THR A 56 -8.08 14.87 -13.14
C THR A 56 -6.77 14.64 -12.40
N HIS A 57 -6.79 14.69 -11.06
CA HIS A 57 -5.61 14.52 -10.21
C HIS A 57 -5.91 13.67 -8.99
N ILE A 58 -4.91 12.94 -8.50
CA ILE A 58 -4.98 12.12 -7.30
C ILE A 58 -3.79 12.48 -6.39
N LEU A 59 -4.03 12.60 -5.08
CA LEU A 59 -2.99 12.75 -4.07
C LEU A 59 -2.21 11.44 -3.92
N ASP A 60 -1.00 11.42 -4.48
CA ASP A 60 -0.08 10.28 -4.41
C ASP A 60 0.36 10.04 -2.96
N SER A 61 0.11 8.85 -2.44
CA SER A 61 0.37 8.49 -1.04
C SER A 61 1.86 8.30 -0.69
N VAL A 62 2.76 8.21 -1.68
CA VAL A 62 4.21 8.09 -1.45
C VAL A 62 4.88 9.45 -1.57
N PHE A 63 4.56 10.21 -2.61
CA PHE A 63 5.13 11.53 -2.86
C PHE A 63 4.42 12.64 -2.08
N ASN A 64 3.20 12.39 -1.62
CA ASN A 64 2.35 13.34 -0.90
C ASN A 64 2.11 14.63 -1.71
N VAL A 65 1.90 14.48 -3.01
CA VAL A 65 1.60 15.58 -3.96
C VAL A 65 0.46 15.16 -4.89
N MET A 66 -0.26 16.14 -5.45
CA MET A 66 -1.28 15.90 -6.47
C MET A 66 -0.59 15.56 -7.79
N VAL A 67 -0.91 14.41 -8.36
CA VAL A 67 -0.36 13.93 -9.62
C VAL A 67 -1.52 13.77 -10.61
N PRO A 68 -1.38 14.23 -11.87
CA PRO A 68 -2.43 14.09 -12.86
C PRO A 68 -2.68 12.61 -13.18
N VAL A 69 -3.94 12.23 -13.41
CA VAL A 69 -4.30 10.84 -13.72
C VAL A 69 -3.68 10.39 -15.03
N PHE A 70 -3.55 11.30 -15.99
CA PHE A 70 -2.90 11.09 -17.28
C PHE A 70 -1.73 12.06 -17.43
N ASP A 71 -0.64 11.61 -18.06
CA ASP A 71 0.45 12.50 -18.48
C ASP A 71 0.08 13.34 -19.71
N ASP A 72 0.98 14.24 -20.12
CA ASP A 72 0.78 15.12 -21.29
C ASP A 72 0.60 14.36 -22.61
N GLU A 73 0.99 13.08 -22.66
CA GLU A 73 0.85 12.20 -23.81
C GLU A 73 -0.46 11.36 -23.77
N GLY A 74 -1.21 11.47 -22.67
CA GLY A 74 -2.46 10.74 -22.44
C GLY A 74 -2.28 9.35 -21.84
N ASN A 75 -1.09 9.00 -21.34
CA ASN A 75 -0.86 7.73 -20.66
C ASN A 75 -1.25 7.83 -19.19
N GLU A 76 -1.82 6.76 -18.64
CA GLU A 76 -2.20 6.69 -17.23
C GLU A 76 -0.97 6.72 -16.30
N ASN A 77 -0.98 7.61 -15.31
CA ASN A 77 0.01 7.67 -14.24
C ASN A 77 -0.29 6.71 -13.09
N PHE A 78 -1.50 6.17 -12.98
CA PHE A 78 -1.92 5.29 -11.89
C PHE A 78 -2.32 3.90 -12.40
N TYR A 79 -2.34 2.91 -11.50
CA TYR A 79 -2.88 1.58 -11.82
C TYR A 79 -4.38 1.54 -11.55
N ALA A 80 -5.16 0.98 -12.48
CA ALA A 80 -6.58 0.75 -12.26
C ALA A 80 -6.82 -0.19 -11.06
N LYS A 81 -7.77 0.21 -10.21
CA LYS A 81 -8.15 -0.48 -8.97
C LYS A 81 -9.69 -0.44 -8.85
N PRO A 82 -10.39 -1.33 -9.58
CA PRO A 82 -11.85 -1.35 -9.60
C PRO A 82 -12.47 -1.73 -8.24
N ASP A 83 -11.66 -2.27 -7.33
CA ASP A 83 -12.01 -2.58 -5.95
C ASP A 83 -12.00 -1.36 -5.01
N THR A 84 -11.60 -0.18 -5.51
CA THR A 84 -11.56 1.07 -4.75
C THR A 84 -12.61 2.05 -5.26
N GLU A 85 -13.16 2.88 -4.37
CA GLU A 85 -14.12 3.93 -4.75
C GLU A 85 -13.49 4.96 -5.70
N LEU A 86 -12.15 5.06 -5.69
CA LEU A 86 -11.37 5.92 -6.58
C LEU A 86 -11.27 5.37 -8.02
N GLY A 87 -11.46 4.06 -8.21
CA GLY A 87 -11.17 3.37 -9.48
C GLY A 87 -9.67 3.26 -9.81
N TRP A 88 -8.80 3.91 -9.05
CA TRP A 88 -7.36 3.97 -9.23
C TRP A 88 -6.61 3.68 -7.93
N SER A 89 -5.37 3.23 -8.05
CA SER A 89 -4.42 3.21 -6.94
C SER A 89 -4.14 4.64 -6.47
N ARG A 90 -3.79 4.81 -5.19
CA ARG A 90 -3.23 6.07 -4.67
C ARG A 90 -1.70 6.16 -4.80
N PHE A 91 -1.09 5.19 -5.47
CA PHE A 91 0.32 5.22 -5.84
C PHE A 91 0.41 5.34 -7.36
N SER A 92 1.05 6.40 -7.84
CA SER A 92 1.44 6.53 -9.23
C SER A 92 2.44 5.42 -9.60
N LYS A 93 2.55 5.11 -10.89
CA LYS A 93 3.50 4.15 -11.44
C LYS A 93 4.94 4.55 -11.09
N ALA A 94 5.23 5.85 -11.14
CA ALA A 94 6.51 6.42 -10.72
C ALA A 94 6.77 6.22 -9.22
N ALA A 95 5.78 6.48 -8.36
CA ALA A 95 5.87 6.24 -6.91
C ALA A 95 6.10 4.77 -6.58
N GLU A 96 5.36 3.87 -7.24
CA GLU A 96 5.50 2.44 -7.01
C GLU A 96 6.88 1.95 -7.43
N LYS A 97 7.40 2.41 -8.58
CA LYS A 97 8.76 2.12 -9.03
C LYS A 97 9.79 2.62 -8.01
N SER A 98 9.71 3.89 -7.61
CA SER A 98 10.63 4.48 -6.63
C SER A 98 10.63 3.71 -5.30
N ARG A 99 9.44 3.36 -4.79
CA ARG A 99 9.31 2.55 -3.57
C ARG A 99 9.95 1.16 -3.72
N LYS A 100 9.72 0.48 -4.85
CA LYS A 100 10.30 -0.84 -5.13
C LYS A 100 11.82 -0.78 -5.25
N ASP A 101 12.35 0.23 -5.93
CA ASP A 101 13.79 0.43 -6.10
C ASP A 101 14.47 0.70 -4.75
N ARG A 102 13.89 1.56 -3.90
CA ARG A 102 14.40 1.83 -2.54
C ARG A 102 14.42 0.59 -1.66
N GLU A 103 13.33 -0.20 -1.68
CA GLU A 103 13.24 -1.45 -0.94
C GLU A 103 14.26 -2.49 -1.44
N LYS A 104 14.50 -2.57 -2.75
CA LYS A 104 15.50 -3.46 -3.34
C LYS A 104 16.91 -3.07 -2.91
N THR A 105 17.24 -1.78 -2.98
CA THR A 105 18.55 -1.26 -2.55
C THR A 105 18.76 -1.54 -1.07
N PHE A 106 17.77 -1.26 -0.22
CA PHE A 106 17.86 -1.54 1.21
C PHE A 106 18.14 -3.02 1.49
N LYS A 107 17.41 -3.94 0.86
CA LYS A 107 17.65 -5.39 1.02
C LYS A 107 19.03 -5.84 0.56
N ALA A 108 19.55 -5.22 -0.51
CA ALA A 108 20.90 -5.51 -0.97
C ALA A 108 21.94 -5.05 0.08
N THR A 109 21.75 -3.86 0.64
CA THR A 109 22.60 -3.32 1.72
C THR A 109 22.51 -4.17 2.98
N GLU A 110 21.31 -4.52 3.43
CA GLU A 110 21.08 -5.39 4.60
C GLU A 110 21.83 -6.72 4.46
N LYS A 111 21.73 -7.34 3.27
CA LYS A 111 22.43 -8.60 2.98
C LYS A 111 23.95 -8.44 2.99
N ALA A 112 24.47 -7.35 2.43
CA ALA A 112 25.91 -7.07 2.41
C ALA A 112 26.45 -6.83 3.83
N VAL A 113 25.79 -5.97 4.61
CA VAL A 113 26.15 -5.69 6.00
C VAL A 113 26.11 -6.97 6.84
N PHE A 114 25.08 -7.81 6.68
CA PHE A 114 25.00 -9.07 7.40
C PHE A 114 26.14 -10.04 7.03
N ALA A 115 26.51 -10.11 5.74
CA ALA A 115 27.64 -10.92 5.30
C ALA A 115 28.96 -10.42 5.92
N ASP A 116 29.20 -9.12 5.91
CA ASP A 116 30.41 -8.52 6.49
C ASP A 116 30.54 -8.75 8.00
N VAL A 117 29.42 -8.72 8.74
CA VAL A 117 29.41 -9.08 10.18
C VAL A 117 29.77 -10.55 10.37
N MET A 118 29.21 -11.45 9.56
CA MET A 118 29.44 -12.89 9.68
C MET A 118 30.88 -13.28 9.29
N GLU A 119 31.49 -12.57 8.35
CA GLU A 119 32.88 -12.74 7.94
C GLU A 119 33.87 -12.04 8.88
N GLY A 120 33.38 -11.20 9.79
CA GLY A 120 34.21 -10.43 10.73
C GLY A 120 34.90 -9.21 10.12
N ASN A 121 34.43 -8.76 8.95
CA ASN A 121 34.94 -7.56 8.26
C ASN A 121 34.52 -6.27 8.97
N ILE A 122 33.37 -6.28 9.65
CA ILE A 122 32.84 -5.16 10.45
C ILE A 122 32.33 -5.64 11.80
N SER A 123 32.29 -4.73 12.79
CA SER A 123 31.73 -5.05 14.11
C SER A 123 30.19 -5.01 14.09
N PRO A 124 29.51 -5.68 15.04
CA PRO A 124 28.06 -5.58 15.18
C PRO A 124 27.55 -4.16 15.47
N ASP A 125 28.37 -3.30 16.08
CA ASP A 125 27.97 -1.92 16.37
C ASP A 125 28.10 -1.03 15.12
N ASP A 126 29.18 -1.18 14.35
CA ASP A 126 29.32 -0.49 13.04
C ASP A 126 28.20 -0.90 12.07
N ALA A 127 27.81 -2.19 12.10
CA ALA A 127 26.71 -2.70 11.30
C ALA A 127 25.36 -2.04 11.65
N LYS A 128 25.10 -1.75 12.94
CA LYS A 128 23.88 -1.03 13.35
C LYS A 128 23.86 0.37 12.77
N ASP A 129 24.98 1.09 12.83
CA ASP A 129 25.08 2.47 12.34
C ASP A 129 24.89 2.54 10.82
N LEU A 130 25.44 1.57 10.08
CA LEU A 130 25.20 1.41 8.65
C LEU A 130 23.72 1.13 8.34
N MET A 131 23.06 0.27 9.14
CA MET A 131 21.64 -0.04 8.95
C MET A 131 20.73 1.14 9.27
N VAL A 132 21.07 1.98 10.26
CA VAL A 132 20.35 3.24 10.52
C VAL A 132 20.48 4.17 9.32
N THR A 133 21.69 4.36 8.80
CA THR A 133 21.95 5.20 7.62
C THR A 133 21.18 4.69 6.40
N ALA A 134 21.17 3.38 6.16
CA ALA A 134 20.44 2.76 5.06
C ALA A 134 18.92 2.93 5.21
N GLU A 135 18.41 2.86 6.44
CA GLU A 135 16.99 3.06 6.74
C GLU A 135 16.55 4.52 6.54
N GLU A 136 17.40 5.48 6.89
CA GLU A 136 17.17 6.90 6.63
C GLU A 136 17.15 7.18 5.12
N ALA A 137 18.13 6.68 4.38
CA ALA A 137 18.18 6.81 2.92
C ALA A 137 16.98 6.13 2.23
N ARG A 138 16.50 4.99 2.75
CA ARG A 138 15.29 4.33 2.24
C ARG A 138 14.04 5.21 2.37
N LYS A 139 13.96 6.02 3.43
CA LYS A 139 12.82 6.91 3.69
C LYS A 139 12.85 8.18 2.87
N GLU A 140 14.00 8.59 2.37
CA GLU A 140 14.11 9.76 1.50
C GLU A 140 13.27 9.55 0.24
N VAL A 141 12.34 10.48 0.02
CA VAL A 141 11.40 10.47 -1.11
C VAL A 141 11.85 11.55 -2.08
N VAL A 142 12.25 11.14 -3.29
CA VAL A 142 12.57 12.05 -4.39
C VAL A 142 11.44 11.99 -5.41
N ILE A 143 10.82 13.13 -5.69
CA ILE A 143 9.75 13.28 -6.68
C ILE A 143 10.41 13.52 -8.06
N PRO A 144 10.13 12.68 -9.07
CA PRO A 144 10.65 12.89 -10.41
C PRO A 144 10.20 14.22 -11.03
N GLU A 145 11.09 14.86 -11.79
CA GLU A 145 10.74 16.05 -12.59
C GLU A 145 9.65 15.72 -13.61
N GLY A 146 8.64 16.58 -13.72
CA GLY A 146 7.50 16.41 -14.65
C GLY A 146 6.36 15.53 -14.13
N LEU A 147 6.41 15.07 -12.87
CA LEU A 147 5.30 14.32 -12.25
C LEU A 147 4.21 15.23 -11.66
N VAL A 148 4.53 16.51 -11.44
CA VAL A 148 3.67 17.51 -10.79
C VAL A 148 3.50 18.71 -11.71
#